data_AF-A0A379GF23-F1
#
_entry.id   AF-A0A379GF23-F1
#
_cell.length_a   1.000
_cell.length_b   1.000
_cell.length_c   1.000
_cell.angle_alpha   90.00
_cell.angle_beta   90.00
_cell.angle_gamma   90.00
#
_symmetry.space_group_name_H-M   'P 1'
#
loop_
_entity.id
_entity.type
_entity.pdbx_description
1 polymer ?
#
loop_
_entity_poly.entity_id
_entity_poly.type
_entity_poly.pdbx_seq_one_letter_code
_entity_poly.pdbx_strand_id
1 'polypeptide(L)'
;MAVMPPNRALLSLILIASLIGVMLLSEKTMLKITEFLVYPLVFILFALSIYLIPKWNIAMITELPTLNQCLSTLWITLPVLVFSFNHSPAISSFTQSQQRQYNHPDTTEKHASHTLKLASTLLLIFVMFFVFSCVLSLTPTELSQAKNQNISILSFLANKFHNPYISYLGPLVAFLAITSSFFGHYLGAKEA
;
A
#
# COMPACT_ATOMS: atom_id res chain seq x y z
N MET A 1 28.53 4.39 -16.50
CA MET A 1 28.53 5.72 -15.87
C MET A 1 27.97 5.58 -14.46
N ALA A 2 28.79 5.74 -13.43
CA ALA A 2 28.32 5.76 -12.05
C ALA A 2 27.57 7.07 -11.83
N VAL A 3 26.23 7.02 -11.88
CA VAL A 3 25.39 8.15 -11.48
C VAL A 3 25.65 8.33 -9.99
N MET A 4 26.33 9.42 -9.62
CA MET A 4 26.44 9.81 -8.21
C MET A 4 25.03 9.80 -7.61
N PRO A 5 24.81 9.13 -6.46
CA PRO A 5 23.48 9.06 -5.88
C PRO A 5 22.99 10.50 -5.68
N PRO A 6 21.89 10.90 -6.36
CA PRO A 6 21.39 12.26 -6.27
C PRO A 6 21.15 12.63 -4.81
N ASN A 7 21.42 13.90 -4.45
CA ASN A 7 21.31 14.37 -3.07
C ASN A 7 19.91 14.06 -2.52
N ARG A 8 19.83 13.11 -1.58
CA ARG A 8 18.56 12.60 -1.04
C ARG A 8 17.70 13.71 -0.46
N ALA A 9 18.33 14.71 0.15
CA ALA A 9 17.66 15.88 0.73
C ALA A 9 17.03 16.77 -0.36
N LEU A 10 17.72 16.97 -1.48
CA LEU A 10 17.19 17.76 -2.59
C LEU A 10 16.04 17.02 -3.29
N LEU A 11 16.18 15.71 -3.50
CA LEU A 11 15.12 14.88 -4.07
C LEU A 11 13.88 14.84 -3.19
N SER A 12 14.03 14.65 -1.87
CA SER A 12 12.89 14.65 -0.95
C SER A 12 12.22 16.01 -0.91
N LEU A 13 12.98 17.11 -0.94
CA LEU A 13 12.43 18.46 -0.97
C LEU A 13 11.64 18.73 -2.25
N ILE A 14 12.18 18.36 -3.43
CA ILE A 14 11.47 18.49 -4.71
C ILE A 14 10.21 17.63 -4.71
N LEU A 15 10.29 16.39 -4.20
CA LEU A 15 9.15 15.49 -4.12
C LEU A 15 8.04 16.08 -3.23
N ILE A 16 8.39 16.54 -2.02
CA ILE A 16 7.44 17.14 -1.08
C ILE A 16 6.85 18.41 -1.68
N ALA A 17 7.66 19.30 -2.25
CA ALA A 17 7.19 20.52 -2.90
C ALA A 17 6.23 20.21 -4.06
N SER A 18 6.51 19.17 -4.86
CA SER A 18 5.63 18.72 -5.94
C SER A 18 4.30 18.18 -5.38
N LEU A 19 4.34 17.35 -4.34
CA LEU A 19 3.14 16.81 -3.70
C LEU A 19 2.27 17.94 -3.13
N ILE A 20 2.88 18.91 -2.45
CA ILE A 20 2.20 20.11 -1.93
C ILE A 20 1.64 20.98 -3.06
N GLY A 21 2.37 21.15 -4.16
CA GLY A 21 1.89 21.88 -5.34
C GLY A 21 0.61 21.29 -5.91
N VAL A 22 0.50 19.95 -5.95
CA VAL A 22 -0.73 19.25 -6.40
C VAL A 22 -1.89 19.48 -5.42
N MET A 23 -1.63 19.71 -4.14
CA MET A 23 -2.67 19.97 -3.14
C MET A 23 -3.30 21.36 -3.23
N LEU A 24 -2.67 22.29 -3.98
CA LEU A 24 -3.27 23.58 -4.30
C LEU A 24 -4.41 23.47 -5.33
N LEU A 25 -4.56 22.31 -5.98
CA LEU A 25 -5.67 22.06 -6.89
C LEU A 25 -6.99 21.78 -6.14
N SER A 26 -8.08 21.74 -6.91
CA SER A 26 -9.40 21.41 -6.37
C SER A 26 -9.48 19.98 -5.84
N GLU A 27 -10.28 19.77 -4.78
CA GLU A 27 -10.58 18.46 -4.15
C GLU A 27 -10.96 17.40 -5.20
N LYS A 28 -11.82 17.75 -6.16
CA LYS A 28 -12.24 16.86 -7.26
C LYS A 28 -11.08 16.39 -8.14
N THR A 29 -10.13 17.30 -8.41
CA THR A 29 -8.95 16.96 -9.22
C THR A 29 -8.03 16.03 -8.45
N MET A 30 -7.84 16.30 -7.15
CA MET A 30 -7.01 15.50 -6.27
C MET A 30 -7.57 14.07 -6.07
N LEU A 31 -8.89 13.93 -5.90
CA LEU A 31 -9.58 12.64 -5.85
C LEU A 31 -9.37 11.85 -7.15
N LYS A 32 -9.55 12.50 -8.31
CA LYS A 32 -9.35 11.86 -9.62
C LYS A 32 -7.90 11.42 -9.87
N ILE A 33 -6.93 12.22 -9.43
CA ILE A 33 -5.51 11.87 -9.47
C ILE A 33 -5.27 10.65 -8.58
N THR A 34 -5.75 10.67 -7.34
CA THR A 34 -5.57 9.57 -6.39
C THR A 34 -6.16 8.27 -6.93
N GLU A 35 -7.38 8.33 -7.48
CA GLU A 35 -8.04 7.23 -8.17
C GLU A 35 -7.19 6.70 -9.34
N PHE A 36 -6.71 7.58 -10.22
CA PHE A 36 -5.84 7.23 -11.34
C PHE A 36 -4.51 6.59 -10.92
N LEU A 37 -3.99 6.92 -9.73
CA LEU A 37 -2.77 6.33 -9.17
C LEU A 37 -3.02 4.96 -8.52
N VAL A 38 -4.17 4.77 -7.88
CA VAL A 38 -4.51 3.53 -7.18
C VAL A 38 -4.83 2.40 -8.16
N TYR A 39 -5.50 2.67 -9.28
CA TYR A 39 -5.80 1.64 -10.30
C TYR A 39 -4.57 0.87 -10.81
N PRO A 40 -3.51 1.52 -11.31
CA PRO A 40 -2.31 0.82 -11.76
C PRO A 40 -1.57 0.15 -10.60
N LEU A 41 -1.58 0.76 -9.40
CA LEU A 41 -1.00 0.16 -8.20
C LEU A 41 -1.65 -1.20 -7.88
N VAL A 42 -2.98 -1.23 -7.78
CA VAL A 42 -3.74 -2.46 -7.50
C VAL A 42 -3.54 -3.48 -8.61
N PHE A 43 -3.55 -3.06 -9.87
CA PHE A 43 -3.33 -3.95 -11.02
C PHE A 43 -1.95 -4.63 -10.96
N ILE A 44 -0.88 -3.88 -10.72
CA ILE A 44 0.49 -4.41 -10.64
C ILE A 44 0.59 -5.43 -9.49
N LEU A 45 0.07 -5.08 -8.31
CA LEU A 45 0.10 -5.95 -7.13
C LEU A 45 -0.74 -7.21 -7.33
N PHE A 46 -1.89 -7.13 -8.00
CA PHE A 46 -2.73 -8.27 -8.33
C PHE A 46 -2.04 -9.21 -9.33
N ALA A 47 -1.52 -8.65 -10.44
CA ALA A 47 -0.80 -9.42 -11.46
C ALA A 47 0.43 -10.11 -10.87
N LEU A 48 1.16 -9.41 -10.00
CA LEU A 48 2.30 -9.96 -9.27
C LEU A 48 1.85 -11.10 -8.33
N SER A 49 0.75 -10.94 -7.60
CA SER A 49 0.22 -11.99 -6.72
C SER A 49 -0.09 -13.28 -7.49
N ILE A 50 -0.75 -13.16 -8.65
CA ILE A 50 -1.04 -14.30 -9.53
C ILE A 50 0.24 -14.93 -10.08
N TYR A 51 1.21 -14.10 -10.50
CA TYR A 51 2.50 -14.57 -11.00
C TYR A 51 3.29 -15.37 -9.94
N LEU A 52 3.09 -15.07 -8.65
CA LEU A 52 3.74 -15.76 -7.54
C LEU A 52 3.13 -17.13 -7.20
N ILE A 53 1.87 -17.40 -7.55
CA ILE A 53 1.17 -18.69 -7.28
C ILE A 53 2.02 -19.93 -7.61
N PRO A 54 2.60 -20.08 -8.82
CA PRO A 54 3.40 -21.26 -9.15
C PRO A 54 4.73 -21.36 -8.39
N LYS A 55 5.11 -20.32 -7.63
CA LYS A 55 6.36 -20.24 -6.86
C LYS A 55 6.12 -20.42 -5.35
N TRP A 56 4.88 -20.71 -4.95
CA TRP A 56 4.55 -20.96 -3.55
C TRP A 56 5.28 -22.20 -3.03
N ASN A 57 5.85 -22.06 -1.84
CA ASN A 57 6.56 -23.08 -1.11
C ASN A 57 6.08 -23.09 0.35
N ILE A 58 6.28 -24.22 1.01
CA ILE A 58 5.81 -24.47 2.39
C ILE A 58 6.94 -24.22 3.41
N ALA A 59 8.13 -23.76 2.99
CA ALA A 59 9.30 -23.62 3.85
C ALA A 59 9.10 -22.62 5.00
N MET A 60 8.18 -21.67 4.84
CA MET A 60 7.83 -20.72 5.89
C MET A 60 6.92 -21.32 6.99
N ILE A 61 6.22 -22.41 6.70
CA ILE A 61 5.31 -23.07 7.67
C ILE A 61 6.11 -24.02 8.58
N THR A 62 7.24 -24.55 8.11
CA THR A 62 8.04 -25.52 8.86
C THR A 62 8.91 -24.91 9.96
N GLU A 63 9.23 -23.61 9.87
CA GLU A 63 10.07 -22.89 10.84
C GLU A 63 9.20 -22.01 11.75
N LEU A 64 8.46 -22.64 12.68
CA LEU A 64 7.62 -21.91 13.62
C LEU A 64 8.47 -21.21 14.70
N PRO A 65 8.33 -19.88 14.89
CA PRO A 65 9.08 -19.16 15.90
C PRO A 65 8.63 -19.56 17.31
N THR A 66 9.51 -19.39 18.29
CA THR A 66 9.17 -19.61 19.71
C THR A 66 8.11 -18.60 20.16
N LEU A 67 7.23 -18.99 21.08
CA LEU A 67 6.11 -18.18 21.58
C LEU A 67 6.55 -16.78 22.08
N ASN A 68 7.71 -16.72 22.75
CA ASN A 68 8.30 -15.47 23.25
C ASN A 68 8.77 -14.51 22.13
N GLN A 69 9.34 -15.05 21.05
CA GLN A 69 9.76 -14.26 19.88
C GLN A 69 8.53 -13.75 19.11
N CYS A 70 7.48 -14.57 19.00
CA CYS A 70 6.21 -14.17 18.40
C CYS A 70 5.60 -12.99 19.16
N LEU A 71 5.50 -13.07 20.50
CA LEU A 71 4.91 -12.01 21.33
C LEU A 71 5.68 -10.69 21.23
N SER A 72 7.01 -10.74 21.27
CA SER A 72 7.89 -9.56 21.12
C SER A 72 7.73 -8.92 19.72
N THR A 73 7.66 -9.75 18.68
CA THR A 73 7.48 -9.27 17.30
C THR A 73 6.10 -8.65 17.11
N LEU A 74 5.05 -9.29 17.63
CA LEU A 74 3.69 -8.77 17.60
C LEU A 74 3.59 -7.42 18.31
N TRP A 75 4.23 -7.26 19.46
CA TRP A 75 4.21 -6.00 20.22
C TRP A 75 4.77 -4.82 19.42
N ILE A 76 5.88 -5.03 18.70
CA ILE A 76 6.51 -3.97 17.88
C ILE A 76 5.74 -3.75 16.57
N THR A 77 5.18 -4.81 15.99
CA THR A 77 4.54 -4.76 14.68
C THR A 77 3.09 -4.26 14.76
N LEU A 78 2.39 -4.50 15.87
CA LEU A 78 0.98 -4.14 16.04
C LEU A 78 0.72 -2.64 15.85
N PRO A 79 1.47 -1.70 16.46
CA PRO A 79 1.27 -0.27 16.23
C PRO A 79 1.48 0.12 14.77
N VAL A 80 2.49 -0.46 14.11
CA VAL A 80 2.79 -0.21 12.69
C VAL A 80 1.63 -0.69 11.83
N LEU A 81 1.07 -1.87 12.11
CA LEU A 81 -0.09 -2.41 11.38
C LEU A 81 -1.34 -1.56 11.60
N VAL A 82 -1.65 -1.18 12.84
CA VAL A 82 -2.82 -0.34 13.15
C VAL A 82 -2.74 0.98 12.39
N PHE A 83 -1.56 1.61 12.35
CA PHE A 83 -1.37 2.85 11.60
C PHE A 83 -1.42 2.63 10.08
N SER A 84 -0.88 1.51 9.59
CA SER A 84 -0.87 1.17 8.16
C SER A 84 -2.27 0.88 7.61
N PHE A 85 -3.18 0.35 8.46
CA PHE A 85 -4.58 0.09 8.11
C PHE A 85 -5.52 1.24 8.53
N ASN A 86 -4.99 2.44 8.71
CA ASN A 86 -5.83 3.61 8.97
C ASN A 86 -6.57 4.06 7.70
N HIS A 87 -7.88 3.78 7.63
CA HIS A 87 -8.74 4.22 6.53
C HIS A 87 -9.68 5.39 6.88
N SER A 88 -9.62 5.90 8.12
CA SER A 88 -10.48 7.00 8.58
C SER A 88 -10.51 8.23 7.65
N PRO A 89 -9.39 8.70 7.09
CA PRO A 89 -9.40 9.83 6.15
C PRO A 89 -10.22 9.57 4.87
N ALA A 90 -10.21 8.33 4.39
CA ALA A 90 -10.95 7.94 3.18
C ALA A 90 -12.46 7.77 3.46
N ILE A 91 -12.84 7.32 4.66
CA ILE A 91 -14.26 7.23 5.04
C ILE A 91 -14.88 8.62 5.11
N SER A 92 -14.19 9.56 5.75
CA SER A 92 -14.71 10.92 6.00
C SER A 92 -15.06 11.64 4.70
N SER A 93 -14.14 11.61 3.73
CA SER A 93 -14.36 12.16 2.38
C SER A 93 -15.44 11.39 1.61
N PHE A 94 -15.49 10.07 1.74
CA PHE A 94 -16.50 9.24 1.10
C PHE A 94 -17.93 9.55 1.60
N THR A 95 -18.15 9.57 2.92
CA THR A 95 -19.49 9.80 3.51
C THR A 95 -20.02 11.18 3.15
N GLN A 96 -19.16 12.19 3.14
CA GLN A 96 -19.53 13.53 2.71
C GLN A 96 -19.91 13.58 1.22
N SER A 97 -19.17 12.88 0.35
CA SER A 97 -19.52 12.78 -1.07
C SER A 97 -20.89 12.11 -1.28
N GLN A 98 -21.20 11.08 -0.49
CA GLN A 98 -22.49 10.38 -0.53
C GLN A 98 -23.63 11.28 -0.04
N GLN A 99 -23.40 12.04 1.03
CA GLN A 99 -24.39 12.99 1.54
C GLN A 99 -24.73 14.09 0.51
N ARG A 100 -23.73 14.61 -0.20
CA ARG A 100 -23.92 15.58 -1.30
C ARG A 100 -24.71 14.98 -2.48
N GLN A 101 -24.60 13.68 -2.75
CA GLN A 101 -25.33 13.02 -3.85
C GLN A 101 -26.78 12.69 -3.49
N TYR A 102 -27.02 12.06 -2.34
CA TYR A 102 -28.32 11.45 -2.04
C TYR A 102 -29.31 12.38 -1.33
N ASN A 103 -28.85 13.47 -0.70
CA ASN A 103 -29.67 14.51 -0.02
C ASN A 103 -30.71 14.01 1.01
N HIS A 104 -30.82 12.70 1.25
CA HIS A 104 -31.72 12.04 2.19
C HIS A 104 -30.89 11.22 3.19
N PRO A 105 -30.89 11.56 4.49
CA PRO A 105 -29.97 10.98 5.47
C PRO A 105 -30.11 9.46 5.62
N ASP A 106 -31.34 8.93 5.71
CA ASP A 106 -31.57 7.49 5.92
C ASP A 106 -31.10 6.61 4.75
N THR A 107 -31.28 7.08 3.51
CA THR A 107 -30.80 6.36 2.32
C THR A 107 -29.28 6.48 2.18
N THR A 108 -28.71 7.64 2.53
CA THR A 108 -27.27 7.90 2.45
C THR A 108 -26.50 6.95 3.36
N GLU A 109 -26.92 6.80 4.62
CA GLU A 109 -26.24 5.94 5.60
C GLU A 109 -26.24 4.47 5.17
N LYS A 110 -27.39 3.98 4.68
CA LYS A 110 -27.53 2.58 4.23
C LYS A 110 -26.64 2.30 3.01
N HIS A 111 -26.63 3.17 2.01
CA HIS A 111 -25.80 3.02 0.82
C HIS A 111 -24.30 3.19 1.12
N ALA A 112 -23.95 4.17 1.94
CA ALA A 112 -22.57 4.41 2.36
C ALA A 112 -22.01 3.22 3.16
N SER A 113 -22.75 2.73 4.15
CA SER A 113 -22.31 1.59 4.98
C SER A 113 -22.15 0.31 4.17
N HIS A 114 -23.07 0.04 3.24
CA HIS A 114 -22.97 -1.12 2.35
C HIS A 114 -21.75 -1.03 1.43
N THR A 115 -21.56 0.12 0.79
CA THR A 115 -20.42 0.37 -0.10
C THR A 115 -19.10 0.26 0.66
N LEU A 116 -19.02 0.87 1.84
CA LEU A 116 -17.83 0.84 2.67
C LEU A 116 -17.48 -0.57 3.13
N LYS A 117 -18.49 -1.35 3.56
CA LYS A 117 -18.28 -2.74 3.96
C LYS A 117 -17.77 -3.59 2.79
N LEU A 118 -18.35 -3.44 1.60
CA LEU A 118 -17.90 -4.18 0.42
C LEU A 118 -16.48 -3.77 0.01
N ALA A 119 -16.20 -2.47 -0.07
CA ALA A 119 -14.89 -1.95 -0.44
C ALA A 119 -13.80 -2.39 0.55
N SER A 120 -14.07 -2.28 1.86
CA SER A 120 -13.15 -2.71 2.91
C SER A 120 -12.91 -4.22 2.87
N THR A 121 -13.97 -5.02 2.67
CA THR A 121 -13.84 -6.49 2.53
C THR A 121 -13.00 -6.88 1.32
N LEU A 122 -13.25 -6.25 0.16
CA LEU A 122 -12.50 -6.51 -1.06
C LEU A 122 -11.03 -6.11 -0.91
N LEU A 123 -10.76 -4.95 -0.31
CA LEU A 123 -9.40 -4.50 -0.01
C LEU A 123 -8.69 -5.46 0.93
N LEU A 124 -9.35 -5.92 2.00
CA LEU A 124 -8.79 -6.89 2.95
C LEU A 124 -8.41 -8.20 2.25
N ILE A 125 -9.33 -8.79 1.47
CA ILE A 125 -9.07 -10.03 0.73
C ILE A 125 -7.89 -9.84 -0.22
N PHE A 126 -7.87 -8.72 -0.94
CA PHE A 126 -6.81 -8.40 -1.88
C PHE A 126 -5.43 -8.27 -1.20
N VAL A 127 -5.35 -7.48 -0.12
CA VAL A 127 -4.10 -7.28 0.63
C VAL A 127 -3.63 -8.59 1.23
N MET A 128 -4.53 -9.39 1.81
CA MET A 128 -4.18 -10.71 2.35
C MET A 128 -3.69 -11.66 1.25
N PHE A 129 -4.34 -11.69 0.09
CA PHE A 129 -3.89 -12.50 -1.04
C PHE A 129 -2.49 -12.12 -1.51
N PHE A 130 -2.18 -10.83 -1.59
CA PHE A 130 -0.85 -10.34 -1.93
C PHE A 130 0.19 -10.71 -0.86
N VAL A 131 -0.13 -10.52 0.43
CA VAL A 131 0.76 -10.88 1.55
C VAL A 131 1.05 -12.37 1.55
N PHE A 132 0.04 -13.23 1.47
CA PHE A 132 0.23 -14.68 1.41
C PHE A 132 1.05 -15.09 0.19
N SER A 133 0.79 -14.48 -0.97
CA SER A 133 1.57 -14.77 -2.19
C SER A 133 3.05 -14.47 -2.00
N CYS A 134 3.38 -13.33 -1.38
CA CYS A 134 4.77 -12.96 -1.08
C CYS A 134 5.42 -13.89 -0.06
N VAL A 135 4.73 -14.17 1.06
CA VAL A 135 5.24 -15.00 2.15
C VAL A 135 5.48 -16.43 1.68
N LEU A 136 4.53 -17.01 0.92
CA LEU A 136 4.67 -18.36 0.39
C LEU A 136 5.73 -18.43 -0.73
N SER A 137 6.11 -17.33 -1.37
CA SER A 137 7.14 -17.35 -2.43
C SER A 137 8.57 -17.14 -1.90
N LEU A 138 8.72 -16.82 -0.62
CA LEU A 138 9.99 -16.53 0.02
C LEU A 138 10.32 -17.55 1.11
N THR A 139 11.60 -17.79 1.34
CA THR A 139 12.06 -18.60 2.48
C THR A 139 12.40 -17.70 3.69
N PRO A 140 12.48 -18.25 4.92
CA PRO A 140 12.91 -17.49 6.10
C PRO A 140 14.29 -16.83 5.93
N THR A 141 15.22 -17.53 5.26
CA THR A 141 16.58 -17.04 4.98
C THR A 141 16.56 -15.84 4.04
N GLU A 142 15.72 -15.88 3.01
CA GLU A 142 15.54 -14.79 2.06
C GLU A 142 14.88 -13.56 2.69
N LEU A 143 13.88 -13.74 3.56
CA LEU A 143 13.26 -12.65 4.31
C LEU A 143 14.27 -11.95 5.24
N SER A 144 15.13 -12.72 5.90
CA SER A 144 16.21 -12.18 6.73
C SER A 144 17.23 -11.41 5.88
N GLN A 145 17.57 -11.92 4.69
CA GLN A 145 18.44 -11.22 3.76
C GLN A 145 17.82 -9.91 3.26
N ALA A 146 16.55 -9.90 2.89
CA ALA A 146 15.82 -8.71 2.48
C ALA A 146 15.82 -7.64 3.58
N LYS A 147 15.59 -8.05 4.83
CA LYS A 147 15.66 -7.20 6.01
C LYS A 147 17.06 -6.61 6.20
N ASN A 148 18.11 -7.43 6.10
CA ASN A 148 19.50 -6.97 6.24
C ASN A 148 19.89 -5.97 5.14
N GLN A 149 19.41 -6.20 3.91
CA GLN A 149 19.62 -5.29 2.78
C GLN A 149 18.75 -4.02 2.85
N ASN A 150 17.77 -3.96 3.75
CA ASN A 150 16.82 -2.84 3.87
C ASN A 150 16.14 -2.48 2.54
N ILE A 151 15.83 -3.50 1.71
CA ILE A 151 15.10 -3.33 0.46
C ILE A 151 13.65 -3.79 0.63
N SER A 152 12.75 -3.23 -0.19
CA SER A 152 11.36 -3.68 -0.18
C SER A 152 11.23 -5.13 -0.65
N ILE A 153 10.18 -5.81 -0.21
CA ILE A 153 9.87 -7.19 -0.62
C ILE A 153 9.72 -7.28 -2.15
N LEU A 154 9.11 -6.27 -2.79
CA LEU A 154 9.02 -6.22 -4.25
C LEU A 154 10.40 -6.18 -4.92
N SER A 155 11.29 -5.31 -4.44
CA SER A 155 12.65 -5.23 -4.98
C SER A 155 13.43 -6.52 -4.75
N PHE A 156 13.21 -7.19 -3.61
CA PHE A 156 13.82 -8.49 -3.34
C PHE A 156 13.30 -9.58 -4.29
N LEU A 157 11.98 -9.68 -4.48
CA LEU A 157 11.36 -10.62 -5.43
C LEU A 157 11.86 -10.38 -6.86
N ALA A 158 12.04 -9.12 -7.26
CA ALA A 158 12.60 -8.77 -8.57
C ALA A 158 14.01 -9.34 -8.76
N ASN A 159 14.87 -9.18 -7.75
CA ASN A 159 16.24 -9.68 -7.77
C ASN A 159 16.28 -11.21 -7.78
N LYS A 160 15.44 -11.86 -6.97
CA LYS A 160 15.34 -13.32 -6.90
C LYS A 160 14.97 -13.94 -8.25
N PHE A 161 13.95 -13.40 -8.93
CA PHE A 161 13.48 -13.94 -10.21
C PHE A 161 14.27 -13.43 -11.43
N HIS A 162 15.33 -12.64 -11.22
CA HIS A 162 16.20 -12.09 -12.28
C HIS A 162 15.41 -11.44 -13.43
N ASN A 163 14.25 -10.86 -13.12
CA ASN A 163 13.36 -10.29 -14.14
C ASN A 163 13.51 -8.77 -14.14
N PRO A 164 14.13 -8.18 -15.18
CA PRO A 164 14.37 -6.74 -15.25
C PRO A 164 13.06 -5.93 -15.26
N TYR A 165 11.96 -6.48 -15.76
CA TYR A 165 10.65 -5.81 -15.71
C TYR A 165 10.16 -5.62 -14.27
N ILE A 166 10.36 -6.62 -13.39
CA ILE A 166 9.93 -6.56 -11.98
C ILE A 166 10.81 -5.59 -11.18
N SER A 167 12.07 -5.41 -11.57
CA SER A 167 13.00 -4.49 -10.89
C SER A 167 12.54 -3.03 -10.96
N TYR A 168 11.97 -2.61 -12.09
CA TYR A 168 11.38 -1.28 -12.23
C TYR A 168 10.03 -1.14 -11.52
N LEU A 169 9.29 -2.23 -11.33
CA LEU A 169 8.00 -2.20 -10.63
C LEU A 169 8.15 -1.86 -9.15
N GLY A 170 9.22 -2.28 -8.48
CA GLY A 170 9.44 -1.99 -7.05
C GLY A 170 9.41 -0.49 -6.72
N PRO A 171 10.31 0.33 -7.31
CA PRO A 171 10.31 1.78 -7.13
C PRO A 171 9.03 2.45 -7.63
N LEU A 172 8.44 1.98 -8.74
CA LEU A 172 7.21 2.52 -9.30
C LEU A 172 6.02 2.33 -8.35
N VAL A 173 5.84 1.10 -7.83
CA VAL A 173 4.80 0.77 -6.86
C VAL A 173 5.00 1.57 -5.57
N ALA A 174 6.23 1.70 -5.09
CA ALA A 174 6.52 2.53 -3.92
C ALA A 174 6.13 4.00 -4.14
N PHE A 175 6.47 4.57 -5.29
CA PHE A 175 6.09 5.94 -5.65
C PHE A 175 4.57 6.13 -5.73
N LEU A 176 3.88 5.22 -6.43
CA LEU A 176 2.42 5.25 -6.56
C LEU A 176 1.74 5.15 -5.18
N ALA A 177 2.18 4.20 -4.35
CA ALA A 177 1.62 3.96 -3.02
C ALA A 177 1.84 5.14 -2.06
N ILE A 178 3.05 5.73 -2.04
CA ILE A 178 3.36 6.88 -1.19
C ILE A 178 2.52 8.09 -1.62
N THR A 179 2.47 8.37 -2.92
CA THR A 179 1.73 9.51 -3.46
C THR A 179 0.23 9.37 -3.21
N SER A 180 -0.36 8.20 -3.49
CA SER A 180 -1.79 7.95 -3.26
C SER A 180 -2.15 8.00 -1.77
N SER A 181 -1.29 7.45 -0.90
CA SER A 181 -1.51 7.46 0.55
C SER A 181 -1.44 8.87 1.13
N PHE A 182 -0.47 9.67 0.67
CA PHE A 182 -0.32 11.07 1.08
C PHE A 182 -1.54 11.92 0.70
N PHE A 183 -2.02 11.76 -0.53
CA PHE A 183 -3.22 12.47 -0.98
C PHE A 183 -4.48 12.02 -0.25
N GLY A 184 -4.66 10.71 0.00
CA GLY A 184 -5.80 10.20 0.77
C GLY A 184 -5.85 10.74 2.21
N HIS A 185 -4.70 10.82 2.89
CA HIS A 185 -4.63 11.38 4.24
C HIS A 185 -4.88 12.88 4.29
N TYR A 186 -4.36 13.64 3.31
CA TYR A 186 -4.59 15.08 3.29
C TYR A 186 -6.04 15.44 3.01
N LEU A 187 -6.73 14.72 2.12
CA LEU A 187 -8.16 14.96 1.88
C LEU A 187 -8.94 14.84 3.18
N GLY A 188 -8.73 13.77 3.96
CA GLY A 188 -9.38 13.64 5.26
C GLY A 188 -8.92 14.65 6.32
N ALA A 189 -7.69 15.18 6.24
CA ALA A 189 -7.20 16.19 7.19
C ALA A 189 -7.65 17.62 6.85
N LYS A 190 -7.82 17.95 5.57
CA LYS A 190 -8.40 19.23 5.11
C LYS A 190 -9.89 19.32 5.45
N GLU A 191 -10.53 18.19 5.65
CA GLU A 191 -11.97 18.05 5.93
C GLU A 191 -12.32 17.95 7.42
N ALA A 192 -11.31 17.74 8.30
CA ALA A 192 -11.46 17.69 9.76
C ALA A 192 -11.34 19.09 10.39
#